data_AF-A0A4Q5RTR4-F1
#
_entry.id   AF-A0A4Q5RTR4-F1
#
_cell.length_a   1.000
_cell.length_b   1.000
_cell.length_c   1.000
_cell.angle_alpha   90.00
_cell.angle_beta   90.00
_cell.angle_gamma   90.00
#
_symmetry.space_group_name_H-M   'P 1'
#
loop_
_entity.id
_entity.type
_entity.pdbx_description
1 polymer ?
#
loop_
_entity_poly.entity_id
_entity_poly.type
_entity_poly.pdbx_seq_one_letter_code
_entity_poly.pdbx_strand_id
1 'polypeptide(L)'
;MRTILLFAAAPLILAALPASANDRPIPAKISTGAYDDAEKALQAELRIYPNRPELLLNLAAIYAKTGRAGEARTLYAKVLDQRDVLMDVTADKVAGSHAIANTGLKRIQAVQFTAR
;
A
#
# COMPACT_ATOMS: atom_id res chain seq x y z
N MET A 1 -27.59 -69.07 9.44
CA MET A 1 -26.53 -68.57 10.35
C MET A 1 -26.08 -67.19 9.88
N ARG A 2 -26.38 -66.11 10.63
CA ARG A 2 -25.49 -64.96 10.93
C ARG A 2 -26.31 -63.90 11.70
N THR A 3 -26.35 -63.94 13.03
CA THR A 3 -25.57 -63.07 13.95
C THR A 3 -25.44 -61.60 13.51
N ILE A 4 -26.24 -60.75 14.19
CA ILE A 4 -25.88 -59.56 15.01
C ILE A 4 -24.74 -58.68 14.49
N LEU A 5 -24.94 -57.34 14.49
CA LEU A 5 -24.13 -56.40 15.29
C LEU A 5 -24.64 -54.95 15.18
N LEU A 6 -25.17 -54.46 16.31
CA LEU A 6 -25.19 -53.04 16.69
C LEU A 6 -23.75 -52.52 16.68
N PHE A 7 -23.51 -51.30 16.17
CA PHE A 7 -22.46 -50.44 16.69
C PHE A 7 -22.87 -48.97 16.66
N ALA A 8 -23.06 -48.47 17.89
CA ALA A 8 -22.98 -47.12 18.40
C ALA A 8 -22.61 -46.00 17.41
N ALA A 9 -23.53 -45.05 17.26
CA ALA A 9 -23.23 -43.70 16.81
C ALA A 9 -22.41 -42.98 17.89
N ALA A 10 -21.13 -42.73 17.62
CA ALA A 10 -20.32 -41.78 18.37
C ALA A 10 -20.29 -40.45 17.61
N PRO A 11 -20.75 -39.32 18.18
CA PRO A 11 -20.60 -38.04 17.53
C PRO A 11 -19.13 -37.62 17.58
N LEU A 12 -18.48 -37.55 16.41
CA LEU A 12 -17.21 -36.86 16.25
C LEU A 12 -17.45 -35.38 16.57
N ILE A 13 -16.93 -34.92 17.71
CA ILE A 13 -16.88 -33.51 18.05
C ILE A 13 -15.91 -32.85 17.08
N LEU A 14 -16.47 -32.02 16.19
CA LEU A 14 -15.74 -31.17 15.27
C LEU A 14 -14.98 -30.12 16.09
N ALA A 15 -13.71 -30.36 16.38
CA ALA A 15 -12.83 -29.38 16.99
C ALA A 15 -12.65 -28.22 16.01
N ALA A 16 -13.34 -27.11 16.27
CA ALA A 16 -13.13 -25.85 15.58
C ALA A 16 -11.70 -25.37 15.86
N LEU A 17 -10.82 -25.49 14.87
CA LEU A 17 -9.54 -24.79 14.89
C LEU A 17 -9.85 -23.29 14.74
N PRO A 18 -9.42 -22.40 15.64
CA PRO A 18 -9.44 -20.99 15.34
C PRO A 18 -8.46 -20.75 14.19
N ALA A 19 -8.99 -20.40 13.03
CA ALA A 19 -8.23 -19.80 11.94
C ALA A 19 -7.75 -18.43 12.41
N SER A 20 -6.72 -18.40 13.24
CA SER A 20 -6.03 -17.17 13.61
C SER A 20 -5.34 -16.66 12.35
N ALA A 21 -6.00 -15.71 11.68
CA ALA A 21 -5.40 -14.83 10.71
C ALA A 21 -4.10 -14.31 11.32
N ASN A 22 -2.98 -14.74 10.75
CA ASN A 22 -1.64 -14.47 11.24
C ASN A 22 -1.29 -13.01 10.87
N ASP A 23 -2.00 -12.04 11.44
CA ASP A 23 -1.72 -10.60 11.37
C ASP A 23 -0.50 -10.31 12.24
N ARG A 24 0.66 -10.78 11.78
CA ARG A 24 1.93 -10.32 12.35
C ARG A 24 2.15 -8.91 11.83
N PRO A 25 2.14 -7.88 12.69
CA PRO A 25 2.47 -6.54 12.23
C PRO A 25 3.89 -6.57 11.65
N ILE A 26 4.05 -6.15 10.40
CA ILE A 26 5.38 -5.99 9.81
C ILE A 26 6.15 -5.01 10.70
N PRO A 27 7.32 -5.38 11.23
CA PRO A 27 8.08 -4.50 12.11
C PRO A 27 8.32 -3.15 11.43
N ALA A 28 7.87 -2.06 12.04
CA ALA A 28 7.95 -0.71 11.48
C ALA A 28 9.36 -0.36 10.95
N LYS A 29 10.40 -0.90 11.61
CA LYS A 29 11.81 -0.73 11.28
C LYS A 29 12.22 -1.36 9.93
N ILE A 30 11.56 -2.45 9.53
CA ILE A 30 11.77 -3.09 8.21
C ILE A 30 11.15 -2.21 7.13
N SER A 31 9.94 -1.70 7.38
CA SER A 31 9.26 -0.79 6.47
C SER A 31 10.03 0.52 6.28
N THR A 32 10.57 1.11 7.36
CA THR A 32 11.39 2.33 7.24
C THR A 32 12.66 2.12 6.44
N GLY A 33 13.38 1.01 6.67
CA GLY A 33 14.58 0.69 5.88
C GLY A 33 14.28 0.52 4.39
N ALA A 34 13.18 -0.16 4.06
CA ALA A 34 12.75 -0.31 2.66
C ALA A 34 12.37 1.04 2.02
N TYR A 35 11.78 1.97 2.78
CA TYR A 35 11.46 3.31 2.28
C TYR A 35 12.70 4.16 2.01
N ASP A 36 13.73 4.06 2.86
CA ASP A 36 14.99 4.82 2.68
C ASP A 36 15.73 4.39 1.40
N ASP A 37 15.81 3.09 1.15
CA ASP A 37 16.45 2.57 -0.06
C ASP A 37 15.64 2.90 -1.32
N ALA A 38 14.31 2.78 -1.25
CA ALA A 38 13.42 3.17 -2.35
C ALA A 38 13.50 4.67 -2.65
N GLU A 39 13.59 5.53 -1.63
CA GLU A 39 13.81 6.97 -1.81
C GLU A 39 15.11 7.26 -2.55
N LYS A 40 16.23 6.64 -2.14
CA LYS A 40 17.53 6.84 -2.79
C LYS A 40 17.49 6.42 -4.26
N ALA A 41 16.88 5.28 -4.55
CA ALA A 41 16.72 4.79 -5.93
C ALA A 41 15.91 5.78 -6.79
N LEU A 42 14.74 6.20 -6.29
CA LEU A 42 13.88 7.16 -7.00
C LEU A 42 14.57 8.52 -7.20
N GLN A 43 15.31 9.01 -6.22
CA GLN A 43 16.08 10.24 -6.34
C GLN A 43 17.19 10.12 -7.39
N ALA A 44 17.88 8.98 -7.46
CA ALA A 44 18.88 8.74 -8.49
C ALA A 44 18.25 8.74 -9.89
N GLU A 45 17.11 8.08 -10.08
CA GLU A 45 16.39 8.08 -11.35
C GLU A 45 15.84 9.46 -11.71
N LEU A 46 15.32 10.23 -10.75
CA LEU A 46 14.84 11.60 -10.97
C LEU A 46 15.94 12.56 -11.39
N ARG A 47 17.21 12.31 -11.05
CA ARG A 47 18.33 13.11 -11.60
C ARG A 47 18.48 12.91 -13.11
N ILE A 48 18.12 11.74 -13.62
CA ILE A 48 18.17 11.40 -15.04
C ILE A 48 16.87 11.86 -15.74
N TYR A 49 15.72 11.63 -15.08
CA TYR A 49 14.40 11.91 -15.62
C TYR A 49 13.56 12.81 -14.70
N PRO A 50 13.87 14.13 -14.61
CA PRO A 50 13.36 15.00 -13.55
C PRO A 50 11.86 15.26 -13.55
N ASN A 51 11.18 14.94 -14.65
CA ASN A 51 9.76 15.23 -14.86
C ASN A 51 8.95 13.97 -15.20
N ARG A 52 9.42 12.77 -14.81
CA ARG A 52 8.61 11.56 -14.95
C ARG A 52 7.54 11.52 -13.87
N PRO A 53 6.24 11.59 -14.21
CA PRO A 53 5.17 11.61 -13.23
C PRO A 53 5.19 10.36 -12.35
N GLU A 54 5.57 9.20 -12.89
CA GLU A 54 5.68 7.93 -12.16
C GLU A 54 6.61 8.04 -10.95
N LEU A 55 7.81 8.58 -11.18
CA LEU A 55 8.85 8.71 -10.16
C LEU A 55 8.47 9.77 -9.12
N LEU A 56 7.89 10.88 -9.57
CA LEU A 56 7.40 11.94 -8.69
C LEU A 56 6.26 11.44 -7.78
N LEU A 57 5.30 10.68 -8.33
CA LEU A 57 4.18 10.10 -7.59
C LEU A 57 4.66 9.06 -6.57
N ASN A 58 5.59 8.20 -6.96
CA ASN A 58 6.15 7.16 -6.08
C ASN A 58 6.94 7.79 -4.92
N LEU A 59 7.78 8.78 -5.21
CA LEU A 59 8.53 9.49 -4.17
C LEU A 59 7.59 10.27 -3.24
N ALA A 60 6.56 10.93 -3.79
CA ALA A 60 5.54 11.61 -3.00
C ALA A 60 4.79 10.64 -2.06
N ALA A 61 4.48 9.43 -2.54
CA ALA A 61 3.83 8.41 -1.73
C ALA A 61 4.72 7.91 -0.58
N ILE A 62 6.03 7.77 -0.80
CA ILE A 62 7.00 7.47 0.25
C ILE A 62 7.01 8.59 1.29
N TYR A 63 7.13 9.85 0.87
CA TYR A 63 7.13 11.00 1.77
C TYR A 63 5.84 11.12 2.58
N ALA A 64 4.69 10.82 1.99
CA ALA A 64 3.42 10.78 2.72
C ALA A 64 3.43 9.69 3.80
N LYS A 65 4.00 8.51 3.52
CA LYS A 65 4.07 7.37 4.45
C LYS A 65 5.09 7.57 5.57
N THR A 66 6.15 8.33 5.33
CA THR A 66 7.21 8.62 6.32
C THR A 66 6.99 9.91 7.10
N GLY A 67 5.80 10.52 7.01
CA GLY A 67 5.43 11.73 7.76
C GLY A 67 5.93 13.04 7.15
N ARG A 68 6.61 12.98 5.99
CA ARG A 68 7.14 14.12 5.23
C ARG A 68 6.07 14.76 4.34
N ALA A 69 4.96 15.13 4.97
CA ALA A 69 3.75 15.58 4.29
C ALA A 69 3.92 16.86 3.45
N GLY A 70 4.87 17.75 3.78
CA GLY A 70 5.14 18.97 3.01
C GLY A 70 5.83 18.67 1.68
N GLU A 71 6.80 17.77 1.70
CA GLU A 71 7.56 17.36 0.51
C GLU A 71 6.68 16.52 -0.42
N ALA A 72 5.86 15.63 0.14
CA ALA A 72 4.86 14.89 -0.62
C ALA A 72 3.92 15.82 -1.41
N ARG A 73 3.42 16.89 -0.76
CA ARG A 73 2.56 17.88 -1.43
C ARG A 73 3.27 18.58 -2.58
N THR A 74 4.52 18.96 -2.38
CA THR A 74 5.31 19.65 -3.41
C THR A 74 5.46 18.76 -4.65
N LEU A 75 5.75 17.48 -4.46
CA LEU A 75 5.87 16.52 -5.56
C LEU A 75 4.53 16.23 -6.24
N TYR A 76 3.44 16.06 -5.48
CA TYR A 76 2.10 15.92 -6.07
C TYR A 76 1.68 17.16 -6.87
N ALA A 77 1.96 18.37 -6.38
CA ALA A 77 1.70 19.60 -7.11
C ALA A 77 2.50 19.66 -8.43
N LYS A 78 3.78 19.27 -8.40
CA LYS A 78 4.62 19.20 -9.61
C LYS A 78 4.03 18.27 -10.68
N VAL A 79 3.36 17.18 -10.29
CA VAL A 79 2.67 16.28 -11.23
C VAL A 79 1.42 16.94 -11.81
N LEU A 80 0.69 17.72 -11.01
CA LEU A 80 -0.49 18.46 -11.47
C LEU A 80 -0.15 19.58 -12.46
N ASP A 81 1.06 20.14 -12.38
CA ASP A 81 1.57 21.14 -13.33
C ASP A 81 2.01 20.52 -14.69
N GLN A 82 2.02 19.19 -14.79
CA GLN A 82 2.39 18.46 -16.01
C GLN A 82 1.14 18.02 -16.78
N ARG A 83 1.34 17.51 -18.00
CA ARG A 83 0.25 16.83 -18.74
C ARG A 83 -0.23 15.62 -17.95
N ASP A 84 -1.54 15.41 -17.94
CA ASP A 84 -2.09 14.19 -17.36
C ASP A 84 -1.70 12.98 -18.23
N VAL A 85 -1.10 11.97 -17.60
CA VAL A 85 -0.63 10.73 -18.24
C VAL A 85 -1.42 9.56 -17.68
N LEU A 86 -1.92 8.68 -18.55
CA LEU A 86 -2.55 7.43 -18.14
C LEU A 86 -1.46 6.43 -17.70
N MET A 87 -1.67 5.81 -16.54
CA MET A 87 -0.66 4.96 -15.88
C MET A 87 -1.32 3.70 -15.34
N ASP A 88 -0.57 2.61 -15.33
CA ASP A 88 -0.97 1.35 -14.70
C ASP A 88 -0.75 1.46 -13.18
N VAL A 89 -1.83 1.45 -12.41
CA VAL A 89 -1.78 1.50 -10.93
C VAL A 89 -1.68 0.08 -10.36
N THR A 90 -2.41 -0.85 -10.95
CA THR A 90 -2.34 -2.30 -10.70
C THR A 90 -2.58 -3.02 -12.03
N ALA A 91 -2.37 -4.34 -12.08
CA ALA A 91 -2.56 -5.14 -13.31
C ALA A 91 -3.88 -4.88 -14.04
N ASP A 92 -4.98 -4.67 -13.29
CA ASP A 92 -6.32 -4.47 -13.88
C ASP A 92 -6.85 -3.02 -13.72
N LYS A 93 -6.00 -2.07 -13.32
CA LYS A 93 -6.44 -0.71 -13.00
C LYS A 93 -5.51 0.34 -13.57
N VAL A 94 -6.07 1.19 -14.41
CA VAL A 94 -5.43 2.41 -14.91
C VAL A 94 -5.95 3.64 -14.18
N ALA A 95 -5.12 4.67 -14.06
CA ALA A 95 -5.54 5.99 -13.63
C ALA A 95 -4.67 7.08 -14.27
N GLY A 96 -5.23 8.28 -14.40
CA GLY A 96 -4.45 9.46 -14.74
C GLY A 96 -3.51 9.86 -13.60
N SER A 97 -2.32 10.31 -13.94
CA SER A 97 -1.33 10.88 -13.02
C SER A 97 -1.93 11.96 -12.10
N HIS A 98 -2.83 12.79 -12.62
CA HIS A 98 -3.53 13.82 -11.85
C HIS A 98 -4.51 13.21 -10.85
N ALA A 99 -5.21 12.14 -11.22
CA ALA A 99 -6.11 11.44 -10.32
C ALA A 99 -5.34 10.79 -9.16
N ILE A 100 -4.17 10.21 -9.46
CA ILE A 100 -3.28 9.63 -8.44
C ILE A 100 -2.76 10.74 -7.50
N ALA A 101 -2.27 11.85 -8.05
CA ALA A 101 -1.76 12.98 -7.27
C ALA A 101 -2.83 13.56 -6.33
N ASN A 102 -4.04 13.82 -6.85
CA ASN A 102 -5.16 14.31 -6.06
C ASN A 102 -5.58 13.34 -4.96
N THR A 103 -5.55 12.03 -5.22
CA THR A 103 -5.82 11.01 -4.21
C THR A 103 -4.78 11.06 -3.08
N GLY A 104 -3.50 11.20 -3.44
CA GLY A 104 -2.41 11.39 -2.47
C GLY A 104 -2.61 12.64 -1.60
N LEU A 105 -2.92 13.78 -2.20
CA LEU A 105 -3.18 15.04 -1.50
C LEU A 105 -4.35 14.93 -0.51
N LYS A 106 -5.47 14.33 -0.93
CA LYS A 106 -6.63 14.09 -0.06
C LYS A 106 -6.27 13.24 1.16
N ARG A 107 -5.46 12.19 0.96
CA ARG A 107 -5.00 11.32 2.05
C ARG A 107 -4.12 12.08 3.05
N ILE A 108 -3.20 12.92 2.57
CA ILE A 108 -2.35 13.73 3.45
C ILE A 108 -3.20 14.70 4.28
N GLN A 109 -4.20 15.34 3.67
CA GLN A 109 -5.11 16.25 4.39
C GLN A 109 -5.88 15.50 5.48
N ALA A 110 -6.46 14.34 5.16
CA ALA A 110 -7.20 13.53 6.12
C ALA A 110 -6.34 13.14 7.35
N VAL A 111 -5.11 12.69 7.12
CA VAL A 111 -4.17 12.33 8.20
C VAL A 111 -3.84 13.54 9.09
N GLN A 112 -3.71 14.74 8.50
CA GLN A 112 -3.45 15.95 9.28
C GLN A 112 -4.64 16.42 10.11
N PHE A 113 -5.87 16.18 9.66
CA PHE A 113 -7.06 16.48 10.46
C PHE A 113 -7.20 15.54 11.65
N THR A 114 -6.84 14.26 11.49
CA THR A 114 -6.91 13.27 12.58
C THR A 114 -5.81 13.42 13.63
N ALA A 115 -4.73 14.13 13.32
CA ALA A 115 -3.58 14.32 14.22
C ALA A 115 -3.68 15.59 15.08
N ARG A 116 -4.79 16.33 15.01
CA ARG A 116 -5.03 17.59 15.73
C ARG A 116 -5.94 17.40 16.92
#